data_AF-A0A6B2C938-F1
#
_entry.id   AF-A0A6B2C938-F1
#
_cell.length_a   1.000
_cell.length_b   1.000
_cell.length_c   1.000
_cell.angle_alpha   90.00
_cell.angle_beta   90.00
_cell.angle_gamma   90.00
#
_symmetry.space_group_name_H-M   'P 1'
#
loop_
_entity.id
_entity.type
_entity.pdbx_description
1 polymer ?
#
loop_
_entity_poly.entity_id
_entity_poly.type
_entity_poly.pdbx_seq_one_letter_code
_entity_poly.pdbx_strand_id
1 'polypeptide(L)'
;MASDIANMIVQGLIYAYNWLVDVIKNLLMTTIFKEKPDLASQFSSALTLLISLTALYILITFISAIRKIIGILLIIGWIALIIAFVLASI
;
A
#
# COMPACT_ATOMS: atom_id res chain seq x y z
N MET A 1 18.80 0.36 23.27
CA MET A 1 17.64 -0.55 23.08
C MET A 1 16.64 -0.01 22.07
N ALA A 2 15.91 1.08 22.33
CA ALA A 2 14.96 1.64 21.35
C ALA A 2 15.63 2.14 20.04
N SER A 3 16.84 2.70 20.15
CA SER A 3 17.69 3.10 19.01
C SER A 3 18.08 1.93 18.11
N ASP A 4 18.28 0.75 18.70
CA ASP A 4 18.81 -0.42 17.98
C ASP A 4 17.70 -1.07 17.15
N ILE A 5 16.48 -1.12 17.71
CA ILE A 5 15.29 -1.58 17.00
C ILE A 5 14.95 -0.62 15.85
N ALA A 6 15.01 0.70 16.07
CA ALA A 6 14.78 1.69 15.02
C ALA A 6 15.77 1.51 13.86
N ASN A 7 17.05 1.31 14.16
CA ASN A 7 18.08 1.07 13.16
C ASN A 7 17.86 -0.24 12.39
N MET A 8 17.45 -1.32 13.07
CA MET A 8 17.13 -2.59 12.41
C MET A 8 15.97 -2.43 11.42
N ILE A 9 14.91 -1.71 11.80
CA ILE A 9 13.75 -1.45 10.93
C ILE A 9 14.18 -0.62 9.71
N VAL A 10 14.93 0.46 9.92
CA VAL A 10 15.39 1.33 8.83
C VAL A 10 16.29 0.56 7.86
N GLN A 11 17.23 -0.24 8.37
CA GLN A 11 18.09 -1.06 7.51
C GLN A 11 17.30 -2.12 6.74
N GLY A 12 16.32 -2.75 7.37
CA GLY A 12 15.43 -3.70 6.70
C GLY A 12 14.65 -3.07 5.54
N LEU A 13 14.13 -1.85 5.74
CA LEU A 13 13.44 -1.09 4.69
C LEU A 13 14.37 -0.71 3.54
N ILE A 14 15.58 -0.24 3.84
CA ILE A 14 16.59 0.09 2.82
C ILE A 14 16.97 -1.16 2.01
N TYR A 15 17.18 -2.29 2.68
CA TYR A 15 17.49 -3.55 2.01
C TYR A 15 16.36 -3.99 1.07
N ALA A 16 15.11 -3.93 1.54
CA ALA A 16 13.94 -4.27 0.73
C ALA A 16 13.79 -3.34 -0.49
N TYR A 17 14.02 -2.04 -0.31
CA TYR A 17 13.98 -1.07 -1.40
C TYR A 17 15.05 -1.37 -2.46
N ASN A 18 16.30 -1.56 -2.03
CA ASN A 18 17.41 -1.85 -2.96
C ASN A 18 17.19 -3.18 -3.69
N TRP A 19 16.71 -4.21 -3.00
CA TRP A 19 16.34 -5.47 -3.62
C TRP A 19 15.28 -5.28 -4.71
N LEU A 20 14.26 -4.46 -4.46
CA LEU A 20 13.22 -4.14 -5.44
C LEU A 20 13.79 -3.36 -6.65
N VAL A 21 14.69 -2.39 -6.42
CA VAL A 21 15.42 -1.70 -7.49
C VAL A 21 16.19 -2.69 -8.36
N ASP A 22 16.91 -3.63 -7.76
CA ASP A 22 17.71 -4.60 -8.50
C ASP A 22 16.84 -5.57 -9.31
N VAL A 23 15.72 -6.03 -8.74
CA VAL A 23 14.73 -6.84 -9.46
C VAL A 23 14.18 -6.10 -10.68
N ILE A 24 13.74 -4.86 -10.48
CA ILE A 24 13.19 -4.03 -11.57
C ILE A 24 14.27 -3.76 -12.61
N LYS A 25 15.50 -3.43 -12.20
CA LYS A 25 16.63 -3.21 -13.10
C LYS A 25 16.91 -4.45 -13.94
N ASN A 26 16.93 -5.64 -13.34
CA ASN A 26 17.14 -6.91 -14.05
C ASN A 26 16.02 -7.20 -15.05
N LEU A 27 14.75 -6.94 -14.67
CA LEU A 27 13.62 -7.05 -15.59
C LEU A 27 13.76 -6.09 -16.77
N LEU A 28 14.10 -4.83 -16.52
CA LEU A 28 14.29 -3.83 -17.56
C LEU A 28 15.46 -4.18 -18.50
N MET A 29 16.59 -4.63 -17.95
CA MET A 29 17.75 -5.07 -18.74
C MET A 29 17.45 -6.30 -19.60
N THR A 30 16.59 -7.21 -19.15
CA THR A 30 16.29 -8.45 -19.88
C THR A 30 15.13 -8.30 -20.87
N THR A 31 14.26 -7.29 -20.70
CA THR A 31 13.07 -7.09 -21.53
C THR A 31 13.15 -5.84 -22.41
N ILE A 32 12.88 -4.66 -21.85
CA ILE A 32 12.66 -3.40 -22.59
C ILE A 32 13.98 -2.75 -23.03
N PHE A 33 14.99 -2.76 -22.19
CA PHE A 33 16.25 -2.04 -22.39
C PHE A 33 17.43 -2.98 -22.69
N LYS A 34 17.15 -4.14 -23.30
CA LYS A 34 18.17 -5.15 -23.64
C LYS A 34 19.33 -4.60 -24.48
N GLU A 35 19.06 -3.63 -25.35
CA GLU A 35 20.06 -2.98 -26.20
C GLU A 35 20.72 -1.74 -25.57
N LYS A 36 20.16 -1.21 -24.46
CA LYS A 36 20.63 0.01 -23.79
C LYS A 36 20.57 -0.14 -22.26
N PRO A 37 21.44 -0.98 -21.67
CA PRO A 37 21.40 -1.32 -20.24
C PRO A 37 21.62 -0.10 -19.32
N ASP A 38 22.27 0.97 -19.81
CA ASP A 38 22.46 2.20 -19.04
C ASP A 38 21.12 2.88 -18.67
N LEU A 39 20.13 2.79 -19.55
CA LEU A 39 18.79 3.33 -19.30
C LEU A 39 18.06 2.52 -18.22
N ALA A 40 18.26 1.20 -18.18
CA ALA A 40 17.65 0.35 -17.17
C ALA A 40 18.07 0.76 -15.75
N SER A 41 19.33 1.17 -15.57
CA SER A 41 19.82 1.64 -14.27
C SER A 41 19.29 3.01 -13.87
N GLN A 42 18.95 3.88 -14.82
CA GLN A 42 18.36 5.19 -14.53
C GLN A 42 16.87 5.08 -14.20
N PHE A 43 16.14 4.27 -14.95
CA PHE A 43 14.69 4.15 -14.79
C PHE A 43 14.29 3.19 -13.65
N SER A 44 15.15 2.24 -13.25
CA SER A 44 14.82 1.30 -12.18
C SER A 44 14.48 2.01 -10.88
N SER A 45 15.30 2.95 -10.40
CA SER A 45 15.05 3.69 -9.17
C SER A 45 13.74 4.48 -9.21
N ALA A 46 13.45 5.16 -10.33
CA ALA A 46 12.22 5.92 -10.50
C ALA A 46 10.98 5.01 -10.53
N LEU A 47 11.07 3.86 -11.21
CA LEU A 47 9.99 2.87 -11.25
C LEU A 47 9.76 2.23 -9.88
N THR A 48 10.82 1.88 -9.15
CA THR A 48 10.71 1.34 -7.78
C THR A 48 9.96 2.31 -6.88
N LEU A 49 10.28 3.60 -6.95
CA LEU A 49 9.59 4.63 -6.19
C LEU A 49 8.10 4.70 -6.57
N LEU A 50 7.79 4.76 -7.86
CA LEU A 50 6.40 4.80 -8.33
C LEU A 50 5.61 3.55 -7.94
N ILE A 51 6.22 2.36 -8.04
CA ILE A 51 5.61 1.09 -7.62
C ILE A 51 5.35 1.09 -6.12
N SER A 52 6.31 1.56 -5.31
CA SER A 52 6.16 1.69 -3.86
C SER A 52 5.02 2.64 -3.49
N LEU A 53 4.95 3.81 -4.15
CA LEU A 53 3.86 4.76 -3.97
C LEU A 53 2.51 4.19 -4.40
N THR A 54 2.47 3.44 -5.49
CA THR A 54 1.25 2.77 -5.97
C THR A 54 0.79 1.70 -4.98
N ALA A 55 1.71 0.93 -4.42
CA ALA A 55 1.40 -0.07 -3.39
C ALA A 55 0.79 0.58 -2.14
N LEU A 56 1.37 1.70 -1.68
CA LEU A 56 0.81 2.49 -0.58
C LEU A 56 -0.59 3.04 -0.91
N TYR A 57 -0.77 3.56 -2.13
CA TYR A 57 -2.07 4.06 -2.58
C TYR A 57 -3.15 2.95 -2.56
N ILE A 58 -2.83 1.76 -3.05
CA ILE A 58 -3.73 0.60 -3.03
C ILE A 58 -4.08 0.21 -1.59
N LEU A 59 -3.09 0.16 -0.70
CA LEU A 59 -3.31 -0.19 0.71
C LEU A 59 -4.28 0.78 1.40
N ILE A 60 -4.06 2.09 1.23
CA ILE A 60 -4.92 3.12 1.82
C ILE A 60 -6.32 3.06 1.20
N THR A 61 -6.41 2.90 -0.12
CA THR A 61 -7.68 2.82 -0.84
C THR A 61 -8.50 1.61 -0.38
N PHE A 62 -7.86 0.47 -0.13
CA PHE A 62 -8.52 -0.73 0.38
C PHE A 62 -9.14 -0.50 1.76
N ILE A 63 -8.39 0.11 2.68
CA ILE A 63 -8.88 0.48 4.01
C ILE A 63 -10.06 1.46 3.90
N SER A 64 -9.96 2.44 3.01
CA SER A 64 -11.03 3.42 2.76
C SER A 64 -12.31 2.77 2.21
N ALA A 65 -12.17 1.79 1.30
CA ALA A 65 -13.30 1.04 0.77
C ALA A 65 -14.02 0.26 1.88
N ILE A 66 -13.28 -0.46 2.73
CA ILE A 66 -13.85 -1.17 3.89
C ILE A 66 -14.52 -0.19 4.85
N ARG A 67 -13.88 0.94 5.15
CA ARG A 67 -14.45 1.98 6.02
C ARG A 67 -15.81 2.45 5.52
N LYS A 68 -15.96 2.64 4.21
CA LYS A 68 -17.23 3.05 3.60
C LYS A 68 -18.32 1.99 3.81
N ILE A 69 -17.99 0.71 3.62
CA ILE A 69 -18.93 -0.41 3.82
C ILE A 69 -19.37 -0.48 5.28
N ILE A 70 -18.43 -0.45 6.22
CA ILE A 70 -18.72 -0.48 7.67
C ILE A 70 -19.60 0.72 8.06
N GLY A 71 -19.29 1.92 7.56
CA GLY A 71 -20.07 3.13 7.85
C GLY A 71 -21.54 3.01 7.44
N ILE A 72 -21.81 2.45 6.25
CA ILE A 72 -23.17 2.20 5.77
C ILE A 72 -23.89 1.17 6.66
N LEU A 73 -23.20 0.09 7.02
CA LEU A 73 -23.74 -0.98 7.85
C LEU A 73 -24.11 -0.46 9.26
N LEU A 74 -23.28 0.41 9.82
CA LEU A 74 -23.56 1.08 11.10
C LEU A 74 -24.80 1.99 11.02
N ILE A 75 -24.93 2.80 9.96
CA ILE A 75 -26.10 3.67 9.77
C ILE A 75 -27.38 2.83 9.72
N ILE A 76 -27.38 1.74 8.94
CA ILE A 76 -28.52 0.82 8.85
C ILE A 76 -28.85 0.23 10.22
N GLY A 77 -27.83 -0.23 10.96
CA GLY A 77 -28.02 -0.77 12.31
C GLY A 77 -28.65 0.24 13.27
N TRP A 78 -28.19 1.49 13.27
CA TRP A 78 -28.75 2.54 14.11
C TRP A 78 -30.19 2.91 13.74
N ILE A 79 -30.49 3.01 12.45
CA ILE A 79 -31.86 3.28 11.98
C ILE A 79 -32.81 2.14 12.41
N ALA A 80 -32.40 0.89 12.22
CA ALA A 80 -33.19 -0.27 12.62
C ALA A 80 -33.46 -0.30 14.13
N LEU A 81 -32.46 0.04 14.96
CA LEU A 81 -32.63 0.14 16.42
C LEU A 81 -33.65 1.22 16.82
N ILE A 82 -33.57 2.40 16.19
CA ILE A 82 -34.53 3.49 16.46
C ILE A 82 -35.96 3.04 16.11
N ILE A 83 -36.14 2.40 14.95
CA ILE A 83 -37.44 1.87 14.53
C ILE A 83 -37.95 0.84 15.54
N ALA A 84 -37.09 -0.08 15.99
CA ALA A 84 -37.46 -1.08 16.98
C ALA A 84 -37.92 -0.46 18.31
N PHE A 85 -37.26 0.62 18.77
CA PHE A 85 -37.70 1.33 19.98
C PHE A 85 -39.05 2.00 19.82
N VAL A 86 -39.31 2.65 18.68
CA VAL A 86 -40.61 3.28 18.42
C VAL A 86 -41.71 2.22 18.38
N LEU A 87 -41.49 1.10 17.69
CA LEU A 87 -42.44 0.00 17.62
C LEU A 87 -42.69 -0.66 18.97
N ALA A 88 -41.66 -0.80 19.81
CA ALA A 88 -41.80 -1.37 21.16
C ALA A 88 -42.51 -0.41 22.14
N SER A 89 -42.57 0.88 21.84
CA SER A 89 -43.20 1.91 22.68
C SER A 89 -44.70 2.13 22.41
N ILE A 90 -45.23 1.52 21.36
CA ILE A 90 -46.65 1.56 20.94
C ILE A 90 -47.33 0.27 21.43
#